data_AF-A0A417C1A6-F1
#
_entry.id   AF-A0A417C1A6-F1
#
_cell.length_a   1.000
_cell.length_b   1.000
_cell.length_c   1.000
_cell.angle_alpha   90.00
_cell.angle_beta   90.00
_cell.angle_gamma   90.00
#
_symmetry.space_group_name_H-M   'P 1'
#
loop_
_entity.id
_entity.type
_entity.pdbx_description
1 polymer ?
#
loop_
_entity_poly.entity_id
_entity_poly.type
_entity_poly.pdbx_seq_one_letter_code
_entity_poly.pdbx_strand_id
1 'polypeptide(L)'
;MADAGAAETLAVIEDEAVPLYQKPAGSDVRTPVASGSVTYGNGRATIDASNTSKGYVMIKYTGGQSRIKIQIAKSTTYTYDLNARDAYEVFPFTEGSGTYSIKIFENVSGNQYAQVMSQNVSVSLSDEFAPFLTPNQYVNFWNGSAAVNKGAELAASAADAIGVVTNVYNYVINNITYDTAKAASVQSGYLPNVDQVLAQKTGICFDYAALMTAMLRSQDIPTKLVIGYSGGLYHAWVNVYIDNIGWVDNFIYFDGHNWSLMDPTFASSGGQSESIRQYIGNGSNYQAKYTY
;
A
#
# COMPACT_ATOMS: atom_id res chain seq x y z
N MET A 1 63.04 33.34 14.69
CA MET A 1 61.86 32.47 14.51
C MET A 1 60.94 32.76 15.67
N ALA A 2 59.73 33.25 15.39
CA ALA A 2 58.65 33.35 16.36
C ALA A 2 57.44 32.75 15.67
N ASP A 3 56.99 31.60 16.17
CA ASP A 3 55.84 30.89 15.62
C ASP A 3 54.58 31.39 16.34
N ALA A 4 53.59 31.84 15.57
CA ALA A 4 52.38 32.43 16.11
C ALA A 4 51.29 31.35 16.14
N GLY A 5 51.18 30.68 17.29
CA GLY A 5 50.14 29.66 17.51
C GLY A 5 48.74 30.26 17.32
N ALA A 6 48.08 29.86 16.23
CA ALA A 6 46.68 30.17 16.00
C ALA A 6 45.82 29.37 16.98
N ALA A 7 45.10 30.06 17.85
CA ALA A 7 44.10 29.41 18.70
C ALA A 7 42.85 29.12 17.86
N GLU A 8 42.56 27.84 17.62
CA GLU A 8 41.32 27.44 16.97
C GLU A 8 40.11 27.76 17.87
N THR A 9 39.25 28.66 17.41
CA THR A 9 37.93 28.87 18.02
C THR A 9 37.03 27.69 17.72
N LEU A 10 36.82 26.84 18.73
CA LEU A 10 35.84 25.75 18.67
C LEU A 10 34.43 26.32 18.56
N ALA A 11 33.72 25.99 17.49
CA ALA A 11 32.30 26.24 17.36
C ALA A 11 31.51 25.07 17.98
N VAL A 12 30.58 25.38 18.89
CA VAL A 12 29.55 24.41 19.29
C VAL A 12 28.50 24.40 18.18
N ILE A 13 28.43 23.30 17.45
CA ILE A 13 27.30 23.01 16.56
C ILE A 13 26.34 22.17 17.40
N GLU A 14 25.18 22.73 17.73
CA GLU A 14 24.10 21.94 18.31
C GLU A 14 23.41 21.19 17.15
N ASP A 15 23.23 19.87 17.30
CA ASP A 15 22.41 19.10 16.36
C ASP A 15 20.96 19.58 16.48
N GLU A 16 20.47 20.35 15.50
CA GLU A 16 19.05 20.65 15.41
C GLU A 16 18.27 19.34 15.28
N ALA A 17 17.34 19.12 16.22
CA ALA A 17 16.49 17.95 16.20
C ALA A 17 15.61 17.95 14.94
N VAL A 18 16.01 17.14 13.95
CA VAL A 18 15.23 16.90 12.73
C VAL A 18 13.80 16.50 13.13
N PRO A 19 12.74 17.11 12.57
CA PRO A 19 11.37 16.77 12.93
C PRO A 19 11.09 15.28 12.70
N LEU A 20 11.01 14.53 13.80
CA LEU A 20 10.51 13.15 13.80
C LEU A 20 9.04 13.18 13.34
N TYR A 21 8.63 12.12 12.62
CA TYR A 21 7.25 11.87 12.17
C TYR A 21 6.20 12.47 13.11
N GLN A 22 5.43 13.43 12.61
CA GLN A 22 4.40 14.10 13.40
C GLN A 22 3.11 13.27 13.39
N LYS A 23 2.98 12.38 14.38
CA LYS A 23 1.78 11.55 14.54
C LYS A 23 0.50 12.40 14.47
N PRO A 24 -0.47 12.07 13.58
CA PRO A 24 -1.73 12.80 13.54
C PRO A 24 -2.49 12.65 14.88
N ALA A 25 -3.28 13.66 15.25
CA ALA A 25 -4.06 13.67 16.50
C ALA A 25 -5.23 12.64 16.51
N GLY A 26 -5.40 11.91 15.41
CA GLY A 26 -6.38 10.86 15.14
C GLY A 26 -5.95 10.14 13.87
N SER A 27 -6.89 9.68 13.04
CA SER A 27 -6.56 9.12 11.72
C SER A 27 -6.48 10.20 10.63
N ASP A 28 -5.46 10.16 9.78
CA ASP A 28 -5.41 10.92 8.52
C ASP A 28 -5.88 10.04 7.36
N VAL A 29 -7.20 10.01 7.12
CA VAL A 29 -7.79 9.22 6.03
C VAL A 29 -7.98 10.08 4.79
N ARG A 30 -6.99 9.99 3.89
CA ARG A 30 -7.05 10.57 2.54
C ARG A 30 -8.29 10.03 1.81
N THR A 31 -9.23 10.93 1.49
CA THR A 31 -10.49 10.59 0.82
C THR A 31 -10.41 10.90 -0.68
N PRO A 32 -10.42 9.91 -1.58
CA PRO A 32 -10.33 10.13 -3.03
C PRO A 32 -11.58 10.81 -3.60
N VAL A 33 -11.40 11.80 -4.48
CA VAL A 33 -12.50 12.55 -5.10
C VAL A 33 -12.26 12.70 -6.60
N ALA A 34 -13.22 12.25 -7.41
CA ALA A 34 -13.27 12.50 -8.85
C ALA A 34 -13.82 13.93 -9.08
N SER A 35 -12.93 14.92 -9.08
CA SER A 35 -13.30 16.35 -9.14
C SER A 35 -13.59 16.85 -10.56
N GLY A 36 -13.34 16.05 -11.60
CA GLY A 36 -13.68 16.37 -12.98
C GLY A 36 -12.87 17.49 -13.64
N SER A 37 -11.78 17.98 -13.03
CA SER A 37 -10.98 19.08 -13.59
C SER A 37 -10.12 18.63 -14.80
N VAL A 38 -9.70 17.37 -14.83
CA VAL A 38 -9.07 16.74 -16.00
C VAL A 38 -9.72 15.38 -16.25
N THR A 39 -10.52 15.27 -17.31
CA THR A 39 -11.22 14.03 -17.66
C THR A 39 -11.02 13.65 -19.12
N TYR A 40 -11.00 12.34 -19.37
CA TYR A 40 -10.98 11.75 -20.71
C TYR A 40 -12.07 10.70 -20.77
N GLY A 41 -12.87 10.67 -21.84
CA GLY A 41 -13.97 9.72 -21.94
C GLY A 41 -14.64 9.69 -23.30
N ASN A 42 -15.51 8.70 -23.49
CA ASN A 42 -16.23 8.44 -24.74
C ASN A 42 -17.73 8.15 -24.52
N GLY A 43 -18.29 8.59 -23.39
CA GLY A 43 -19.67 8.32 -22.97
C GLY A 43 -19.91 6.91 -22.38
N ARG A 44 -19.02 5.94 -22.62
CA ARG A 44 -19.08 4.58 -22.06
C ARG A 44 -18.12 4.37 -20.89
N ALA A 45 -17.01 5.11 -20.89
CA ALA A 45 -16.04 5.13 -19.82
C ALA A 45 -15.49 6.55 -19.61
N THR A 46 -15.04 6.82 -18.39
CA THR A 46 -14.43 8.08 -17.97
C THR A 46 -13.20 7.81 -17.11
N ILE A 47 -12.07 8.39 -17.51
CA ILE A 47 -10.82 8.47 -16.76
C ILE A 47 -10.76 9.88 -16.17
N ASP A 48 -10.91 10.01 -14.86
CA ASP A 48 -10.68 11.25 -14.12
C ASP A 48 -9.22 11.26 -13.63
N ALA A 49 -8.42 12.09 -14.29
CA ALA A 49 -7.00 12.33 -14.01
C ALA A 49 -6.77 13.62 -13.21
N SER A 50 -7.79 14.13 -12.51
CA SER A 50 -7.71 15.40 -11.75
C SER A 50 -6.75 15.36 -10.55
N ASN A 51 -6.30 14.17 -10.15
CA ASN A 51 -5.51 13.94 -8.94
C ASN A 51 -4.15 13.27 -9.23
N THR A 52 -3.59 13.45 -10.44
CA THR A 52 -2.24 12.95 -10.77
C THR A 52 -1.18 13.40 -9.76
N SER A 53 -1.23 14.64 -9.27
CA SER A 53 -0.31 15.14 -8.25
C SER A 53 -0.44 14.47 -6.88
N LYS A 54 -1.60 13.87 -6.59
CA LYS A 54 -1.87 13.07 -5.38
C LYS A 54 -1.67 11.57 -5.61
N GLY A 55 -1.10 11.16 -6.74
CA GLY A 55 -0.71 9.78 -6.97
C GLY A 55 -1.84 8.80 -7.32
N TYR A 56 -3.00 9.27 -7.76
CA TYR A 56 -4.08 8.38 -8.21
C TYR A 56 -4.88 8.92 -9.40
N VAL A 57 -5.55 7.98 -10.09
CA VAL A 57 -6.57 8.21 -11.11
C VAL A 57 -7.87 7.55 -10.66
N MET A 58 -9.01 8.15 -11.01
CA MET A 58 -10.32 7.54 -10.74
C MET A 58 -10.98 7.16 -12.06
N ILE A 59 -11.49 5.93 -12.15
CA ILE A 59 -12.08 5.42 -13.41
C ILE A 59 -13.50 4.95 -13.14
N LYS A 60 -14.43 5.39 -14.02
CA LYS A 60 -15.83 4.99 -14.04
C LYS A 60 -16.19 4.35 -15.38
N TYR A 61 -17.06 3.35 -15.33
CA TYR A 61 -17.66 2.73 -16.51
C TYR A 61 -19.19 2.77 -16.44
N THR A 62 -19.81 3.15 -17.55
CA THR A 62 -21.25 3.42 -17.71
C THR A 62 -21.88 2.64 -18.87
N GLY A 63 -21.10 1.84 -19.61
CA GLY A 63 -21.65 0.92 -20.59
C GLY A 63 -22.32 -0.31 -19.97
N GLY A 64 -23.00 -1.12 -20.80
CA GLY A 64 -23.82 -2.24 -20.34
C GLY A 64 -23.08 -3.55 -20.03
N GLN A 65 -21.74 -3.60 -20.10
CA GLN A 65 -20.98 -4.84 -19.90
C GLN A 65 -20.62 -5.11 -18.45
N SER A 66 -20.66 -6.38 -18.03
CA SER A 66 -20.49 -6.79 -16.63
C SER A 66 -19.04 -7.12 -16.24
N ARG A 67 -18.14 -7.36 -17.19
CA ARG A 67 -16.73 -7.70 -16.96
C ARG A 67 -15.84 -6.70 -17.67
N ILE A 68 -15.23 -5.81 -16.88
CA ILE A 68 -14.43 -4.68 -17.36
C ILE A 68 -13.02 -4.81 -16.79
N LYS A 69 -12.01 -4.66 -17.64
CA LYS A 69 -10.61 -4.65 -17.24
C LYS A 69 -9.97 -3.31 -17.50
N ILE A 70 -9.13 -2.88 -16.55
CA ILE A 70 -8.29 -1.70 -16.67
C ILE A 70 -6.84 -2.17 -16.78
N GLN A 71 -6.08 -1.58 -17.69
CA GLN A 71 -4.62 -1.64 -17.64
C GLN A 71 -4.04 -0.26 -17.38
N ILE A 72 -3.14 -0.16 -16.41
CA ILE A 72 -2.33 1.03 -16.15
C ILE A 72 -0.88 0.60 -16.31
N ALA A 73 -0.19 1.19 -17.27
CA ALA A 73 1.15 0.78 -17.67
C ALA A 73 2.14 1.95 -17.71
N LYS A 74 3.30 1.80 -17.06
CA LYS A 74 4.49 2.63 -17.28
C LYS A 74 5.65 1.73 -17.69
N SER A 75 6.34 1.12 -16.73
CA SER A 75 7.34 0.06 -16.97
C SER A 75 6.70 -1.32 -16.75
N THR A 76 5.88 -1.43 -15.71
CA THR A 76 5.05 -2.60 -15.40
C THR A 76 3.63 -2.34 -15.91
N THR A 77 2.95 -3.39 -16.39
CA THR A 77 1.51 -3.32 -16.71
C THR A 77 0.69 -3.91 -15.56
N TYR A 78 0.03 -3.05 -14.80
CA TYR A 78 -0.94 -3.44 -13.80
C TYR A 78 -2.28 -3.68 -14.48
N THR A 79 -2.89 -4.85 -14.24
CA THR A 79 -4.21 -5.19 -14.76
C THR A 79 -5.18 -5.37 -13.61
N TYR A 80 -6.26 -4.60 -13.63
CA TYR A 80 -7.31 -4.61 -12.61
C TYR A 80 -8.64 -5.04 -13.22
N ASP A 81 -9.53 -5.57 -12.40
CA ASP A 81 -10.96 -5.57 -12.70
C ASP A 81 -11.57 -4.24 -12.22
N LEU A 82 -12.55 -3.74 -12.97
CA LEU A 82 -13.41 -2.63 -12.55
C LEU A 82 -14.77 -3.22 -12.16
N ASN A 83 -15.13 -3.08 -10.89
CA ASN A 83 -16.19 -3.79 -10.20
C ASN A 83 -17.44 -2.93 -10.02
N ALA A 84 -17.25 -1.64 -9.77
CA ALA A 84 -18.29 -0.64 -9.61
C ALA A 84 -19.02 -0.35 -10.93
N ARG A 85 -20.33 -0.11 -10.88
CA ARG A 85 -21.18 0.22 -12.04
C ARG A 85 -21.79 1.59 -11.81
N ASP A 86 -21.54 2.50 -12.75
CA ASP A 86 -21.84 3.93 -12.63
C ASP A 86 -21.28 4.62 -11.36
N ALA A 87 -20.19 4.09 -10.81
CA ALA A 87 -19.39 4.75 -9.77
C ALA A 87 -17.89 4.66 -10.10
N TYR A 88 -17.11 5.54 -9.48
CA TYR A 88 -15.66 5.61 -9.66
C TYR A 88 -14.93 4.65 -8.71
N GLU A 89 -13.93 3.93 -9.23
CA GLU A 89 -12.89 3.25 -8.43
C GLU A 89 -11.56 3.98 -8.53
N VAL A 90 -10.71 3.79 -7.51
CA VAL A 90 -9.44 4.50 -7.32
C VAL A 90 -8.27 3.59 -7.66
N PHE A 91 -7.35 4.08 -8.48
CA PHE A 91 -6.18 3.34 -8.95
C PHE A 91 -4.90 4.17 -8.72
N PRO A 92 -3.90 3.62 -8.00
CA PRO A 92 -2.67 4.35 -7.68
C PRO A 92 -1.66 4.37 -8.85
N PHE A 93 -0.87 5.44 -8.94
CA PHE A 93 0.28 5.58 -9.84
C PHE A 93 1.56 5.09 -9.14
N THR A 94 1.68 3.77 -8.96
CA THR A 94 2.65 3.12 -8.06
C THR A 94 4.10 3.11 -8.54
N GLU A 95 4.35 3.54 -9.78
CA GLU A 95 5.70 3.73 -10.33
C GLU A 95 6.16 5.21 -10.28
N GLY A 96 5.51 6.05 -9.47
CA GLY A 96 5.88 7.46 -9.28
C GLY A 96 5.52 8.37 -10.46
N SER A 97 6.16 9.54 -10.53
CA SER A 97 6.02 10.49 -11.64
C SER A 97 6.45 9.89 -13.00
N GLY A 98 5.87 10.38 -14.09
CA GLY A 98 6.13 9.93 -15.46
C GLY A 98 4.85 9.79 -16.30
N THR A 99 4.97 9.27 -17.52
CA THR A 99 3.82 9.06 -18.40
C THR A 99 3.31 7.63 -18.29
N TYR A 100 2.02 7.49 -18.01
CA TYR A 100 1.31 6.20 -17.96
C TYR A 100 0.38 6.05 -19.17
N SER A 101 0.24 4.83 -19.68
CA SER A 101 -0.83 4.46 -20.62
C SER A 101 -1.94 3.75 -19.85
N ILE A 102 -3.14 4.32 -19.89
CA ILE A 102 -4.36 3.78 -19.26
C ILE A 102 -5.28 3.26 -20.35
N LYS A 103 -5.65 1.98 -20.26
CA LYS A 103 -6.55 1.30 -21.21
C LYS A 103 -7.74 0.70 -20.48
N ILE A 104 -8.90 0.79 -21.10
CA ILE A 104 -10.15 0.23 -20.58
C ILE A 104 -10.67 -0.79 -21.59
N PHE A 105 -11.07 -1.96 -21.11
CA PHE A 105 -11.53 -3.07 -21.93
C PHE A 105 -12.84 -3.67 -21.44
N GLU A 106 -13.69 -4.07 -22.39
CA GLU A 106 -14.93 -4.81 -22.17
C GLU A 106 -14.76 -6.28 -22.55
N ASN A 107 -15.32 -7.19 -21.77
CA ASN A 107 -15.38 -8.60 -22.17
C ASN A 107 -16.32 -8.78 -23.38
N VAL A 108 -15.88 -9.59 -24.34
CA VAL A 108 -16.68 -9.98 -25.52
C VAL A 108 -17.22 -11.40 -25.34
N SER A 109 -16.33 -12.34 -25.01
CA SER A 109 -16.67 -13.73 -24.70
C SER A 109 -15.48 -14.42 -24.03
N GLY A 110 -15.71 -15.30 -23.06
CA GLY A 110 -14.65 -16.04 -22.37
C GLY A 110 -13.57 -15.10 -21.82
N ASN A 111 -12.34 -15.25 -22.28
CA ASN A 111 -11.21 -14.38 -21.92
C ASN A 111 -10.84 -13.35 -23.00
N GLN A 112 -11.70 -13.14 -24.00
CA GLN A 112 -11.51 -12.13 -25.05
C GLN A 112 -12.10 -10.79 -24.60
N TYR A 113 -11.34 -9.71 -24.83
CA TYR A 113 -11.69 -8.36 -24.42
C TYR A 113 -11.45 -7.37 -25.55
N ALA A 114 -12.39 -6.45 -25.77
CA ALA A 114 -12.27 -5.35 -26.73
C ALA A 114 -11.87 -4.06 -26.02
N GLN A 115 -10.92 -3.30 -26.59
CA GLN A 115 -10.51 -2.02 -26.01
C GLN A 115 -11.59 -0.95 -26.25
N VAL A 116 -12.08 -0.36 -25.17
CA VAL A 116 -13.09 0.72 -25.16
C VAL A 116 -12.44 2.07 -25.41
N MET A 117 -11.32 2.32 -24.73
CA MET A 117 -10.51 3.53 -24.89
C MET A 117 -9.08 3.30 -24.39
N SER A 118 -8.18 4.17 -24.82
CA SER A 118 -6.79 4.27 -24.36
C SER A 118 -6.44 5.75 -24.20
N GLN A 119 -5.75 6.11 -23.12
CA GLN A 119 -5.31 7.47 -22.86
C GLN A 119 -3.92 7.45 -22.23
N ASN A 120 -3.02 8.33 -22.70
CA ASN A 120 -1.77 8.57 -22.01
C ASN A 120 -1.94 9.74 -21.03
N VAL A 121 -1.48 9.57 -19.79
CA VAL A 121 -1.59 10.56 -18.71
C VAL A 121 -0.19 10.86 -18.18
N SER A 122 0.20 12.13 -18.19
CA SER A 122 1.44 12.60 -17.56
C SER A 122 1.19 12.85 -16.07
N VAL A 123 1.98 12.22 -15.23
CA VAL A 123 1.89 12.25 -13.77
C VAL A 123 3.09 13.00 -13.22
N SER A 124 2.86 14.01 -12.39
CA SER A 124 3.88 14.73 -11.63
C SER A 124 3.41 14.78 -10.18
N LEU A 125 3.92 13.88 -9.35
CA LEU A 125 3.56 13.79 -7.93
C LEU A 125 4.05 15.04 -7.18
N SER A 126 3.23 15.53 -6.25
CA SER A 126 3.67 16.51 -5.23
C SER A 126 4.34 15.84 -4.04
N ASP A 127 4.05 14.56 -3.83
CA ASP A 127 4.54 13.68 -2.76
C ASP A 127 4.73 12.28 -3.38
N GLU A 128 5.93 11.71 -3.33
CA GLU A 128 6.22 10.40 -3.91
C GLU A 128 5.53 9.24 -3.16
N PHE A 129 5.14 9.48 -1.91
CA PHE A 129 4.45 8.52 -1.04
C PHE A 129 2.93 8.51 -1.22
N ALA A 130 2.35 9.53 -1.87
CA ALA A 130 0.91 9.68 -2.03
C ALA A 130 0.16 8.45 -2.62
N PRO A 131 0.71 7.69 -3.59
CA PRO A 131 0.11 6.43 -4.06
C PRO A 131 -0.01 5.37 -2.96
N PHE A 132 0.87 5.39 -1.96
CA PHE A 132 1.00 4.39 -0.88
C PHE A 132 0.37 4.86 0.45
N LEU A 133 -0.43 5.93 0.40
CA LEU A 133 -1.18 6.50 1.52
C LEU A 133 -2.68 6.59 1.20
N THR A 134 -3.04 6.60 -0.08
CA THR A 134 -4.42 6.70 -0.55
C THR A 134 -5.12 5.31 -0.53
N PRO A 135 -6.41 5.21 -0.14
CA PRO A 135 -7.21 3.99 -0.32
C PRO A 135 -7.32 3.58 -1.79
N ASN A 136 -7.36 2.27 -2.06
CA ASN A 136 -7.60 1.72 -3.39
C ASN A 136 -8.39 0.39 -3.31
N GLN A 137 -8.70 -0.24 -4.45
CA GLN A 137 -9.55 -1.45 -4.44
C GLN A 137 -8.96 -2.64 -3.65
N TYR A 138 -7.63 -2.69 -3.47
CA TYR A 138 -6.93 -3.74 -2.73
C TYR A 138 -6.69 -3.37 -1.26
N VAL A 139 -6.78 -2.09 -0.91
CA VAL A 139 -6.64 -1.55 0.46
C VAL A 139 -7.80 -0.58 0.71
N ASN A 140 -8.98 -1.15 1.00
CA ASN A 140 -10.27 -0.45 0.93
C ASN A 140 -10.76 0.07 2.29
N PHE A 141 -10.19 1.18 2.74
CA PHE A 141 -10.57 1.86 3.98
C PHE A 141 -11.12 3.28 3.74
N TRP A 142 -11.90 3.77 4.71
CA TRP A 142 -12.45 5.12 4.74
C TRP A 142 -12.60 5.58 6.21
N ASN A 143 -12.90 6.85 6.45
CA ASN A 143 -12.81 7.44 7.81
C ASN A 143 -13.64 6.73 8.91
N GLY A 144 -14.74 6.04 8.54
CA GLY A 144 -15.56 5.28 9.48
C GLY A 144 -15.26 3.77 9.53
N SER A 145 -14.20 3.29 8.87
CA SER A 145 -13.79 1.89 8.95
C SER A 145 -13.37 1.50 10.38
N ALA A 146 -13.74 0.30 10.80
CA ALA A 146 -13.27 -0.29 12.06
C ALA A 146 -11.74 -0.49 12.06
N ALA A 147 -11.15 -0.81 10.90
CA ALA A 147 -9.70 -0.89 10.70
C ALA A 147 -8.98 0.44 10.99
N VAL A 148 -9.56 1.57 10.57
CA VAL A 148 -9.03 2.92 10.84
C VAL A 148 -9.06 3.23 12.34
N ASN A 149 -10.20 2.99 12.98
CA ASN A 149 -10.35 3.20 14.43
C ASN A 149 -9.38 2.33 15.24
N LYS A 150 -9.16 1.07 14.83
CA LYS A 150 -8.19 0.18 15.46
C LYS A 150 -6.74 0.62 15.19
N GLY A 151 -6.44 1.15 14.00
CA GLY A 151 -5.14 1.77 13.71
C GLY A 151 -4.82 2.93 14.65
N ALA A 152 -5.78 3.84 14.84
CA ALA A 152 -5.65 4.98 15.75
C ALA A 152 -5.50 4.55 17.23
N GLU A 153 -6.24 3.54 17.68
CA GLU A 153 -6.09 2.95 19.02
C GLU A 153 -4.66 2.41 19.25
N LEU A 154 -4.12 1.67 18.29
CA LEU A 154 -2.77 1.09 18.35
C LEU A 154 -1.67 2.15 18.23
N ALA A 155 -1.95 3.26 17.54
CA ALA A 155 -1.05 4.41 17.42
C ALA A 155 -1.06 5.32 18.66
N ALA A 156 -2.11 5.28 19.50
CA ALA A 156 -2.29 6.22 20.60
C ALA A 156 -1.11 6.23 21.59
N SER A 157 -0.59 5.06 21.97
CA SER A 157 0.53 4.90 22.90
C SER A 157 1.92 4.92 22.26
N ALA A 158 2.01 4.97 20.93
CA ALA A 158 3.30 5.02 20.23
C ALA A 158 3.96 6.41 20.33
N ALA A 159 5.28 6.41 20.54
CA ALA A 159 6.11 7.62 20.56
C ALA A 159 6.42 8.15 19.15
N ASP A 160 6.57 7.26 18.18
CA ASP A 160 7.02 7.50 16.81
C ASP A 160 6.37 6.52 15.81
N ALA A 161 6.65 6.67 14.52
CA ALA A 161 6.15 5.78 13.47
C ALA A 161 6.57 4.31 13.67
N ILE A 162 7.77 4.10 14.23
CA ILE A 162 8.31 2.80 14.62
C ILE A 162 7.40 2.10 15.63
N GLY A 163 6.96 2.81 16.67
CA GLY A 163 6.03 2.29 17.67
C GLY A 163 4.65 1.98 17.08
N VAL A 164 4.13 2.85 16.19
CA VAL A 164 2.85 2.61 15.50
C VAL A 164 2.91 1.32 14.68
N VAL A 165 3.95 1.19 13.87
CA VAL A 165 4.22 0.00 13.04
C VAL A 165 4.35 -1.25 13.89
N THR A 166 5.14 -1.19 14.97
CA THR A 166 5.33 -2.31 15.89
C THR A 166 3.99 -2.76 16.52
N ASN A 167 3.17 -1.81 16.97
CA ASN A 167 1.88 -2.10 17.59
C ASN A 167 0.89 -2.71 16.58
N VAL A 168 0.80 -2.16 15.36
CA VAL A 168 -0.06 -2.67 14.29
C VAL A 168 0.37 -4.06 13.82
N TYR A 169 1.66 -4.27 13.59
CA TYR A 169 2.21 -5.58 13.22
C TYR A 169 1.91 -6.64 14.30
N ASN A 170 2.25 -6.35 15.56
CA ASN A 170 1.99 -7.26 16.68
C ASN A 170 0.49 -7.51 16.89
N TYR A 171 -0.39 -6.54 16.63
CA TYR A 171 -1.83 -6.76 16.66
C TYR A 171 -2.26 -7.77 15.60
N VAL A 172 -1.90 -7.53 14.33
CA VAL A 172 -2.32 -8.36 13.19
C VAL A 172 -1.84 -9.80 13.33
N ILE A 173 -0.57 -10.04 13.62
CA ILE A 173 -0.01 -11.39 13.67
C ILE A 173 -0.58 -12.25 14.82
N ASN A 174 -0.97 -11.60 15.93
CA ASN A 174 -1.51 -12.27 17.12
C ASN A 174 -3.05 -12.36 17.14
N ASN A 175 -3.77 -11.62 16.28
CA ASN A 175 -5.23 -11.59 16.28
C ASN A 175 -5.88 -12.17 15.03
N ILE A 176 -5.18 -12.32 13.90
CA ILE A 176 -5.73 -12.93 12.68
C ILE A 176 -5.25 -14.38 12.57
N THR A 177 -6.17 -15.30 12.26
CA THR A 177 -5.89 -16.72 12.00
C THR A 177 -5.88 -17.01 10.50
N TYR A 178 -4.99 -17.88 10.03
CA TYR A 178 -4.89 -18.15 8.59
C TYR A 178 -5.98 -19.11 8.09
N ASP A 179 -6.74 -18.69 7.08
CA ASP A 179 -7.83 -19.46 6.48
C ASP A 179 -7.34 -20.31 5.30
N THR A 180 -6.94 -21.55 5.60
CA THR A 180 -6.47 -22.51 4.59
C THR A 180 -7.58 -22.93 3.60
N ALA A 181 -8.85 -22.95 4.02
CA ALA A 181 -9.96 -23.34 3.17
C ALA A 181 -10.27 -22.25 2.14
N LYS A 182 -10.28 -20.98 2.56
CA LYS A 182 -10.35 -19.81 1.68
C LYS A 182 -9.14 -19.74 0.76
N ALA A 183 -7.92 -19.99 1.26
CA ALA A 183 -6.71 -20.01 0.44
C ALA A 183 -6.78 -21.05 -0.70
N ALA A 184 -7.39 -22.21 -0.45
CA ALA A 184 -7.55 -23.27 -1.45
C ALA A 184 -8.72 -23.03 -2.44
N SER A 185 -9.70 -22.19 -2.09
CA SER A 185 -10.94 -22.01 -2.87
C SER A 185 -11.12 -20.61 -3.49
N VAL A 186 -10.31 -19.63 -3.08
CA VAL A 186 -10.40 -18.23 -3.54
C VAL A 186 -10.26 -18.14 -5.07
N GLN A 187 -11.15 -17.35 -5.68
CA GLN A 187 -11.20 -17.17 -7.12
C GLN A 187 -10.53 -15.85 -7.55
N SER A 188 -10.17 -15.77 -8.83
CA SER A 188 -9.68 -14.53 -9.44
C SER A 188 -10.73 -13.42 -9.32
N GLY A 189 -10.29 -12.18 -9.05
CA GLY A 189 -11.16 -11.05 -8.74
C GLY A 189 -11.52 -10.89 -7.25
N TYR A 190 -10.97 -11.73 -6.36
CA TYR A 190 -11.09 -11.51 -4.91
C TYR A 190 -10.45 -10.19 -4.47
N LEU A 191 -11.19 -9.40 -3.70
CA LEU A 191 -10.72 -8.19 -3.02
C LEU A 191 -10.91 -8.36 -1.50
N PRO A 192 -9.92 -8.01 -0.67
CA PRO A 192 -10.08 -7.96 0.77
C PRO A 192 -11.20 -6.99 1.19
N ASN A 193 -11.75 -7.19 2.39
CA ASN A 193 -12.56 -6.20 3.08
C ASN A 193 -11.97 -6.05 4.49
N VAL A 194 -11.25 -4.96 4.73
CA VAL A 194 -10.43 -4.82 5.94
C VAL A 194 -11.27 -4.85 7.23
N ASP A 195 -12.49 -4.30 7.21
CA ASP A 195 -13.39 -4.33 8.36
C ASP A 195 -13.96 -5.73 8.62
N GLN A 196 -14.25 -6.49 7.57
CA GLN A 196 -14.65 -7.90 7.68
C GLN A 196 -13.51 -8.76 8.24
N VAL A 197 -12.28 -8.59 7.75
CA VAL A 197 -11.10 -9.34 8.22
C VAL A 197 -10.84 -9.04 9.69
N LEU A 198 -10.91 -7.77 10.10
CA LEU A 198 -10.79 -7.36 11.50
C LEU A 198 -11.87 -7.98 12.41
N ALA A 199 -13.13 -7.98 11.94
CA ALA A 199 -14.25 -8.51 12.71
C ALA A 199 -14.24 -10.05 12.82
N GLN A 200 -13.90 -10.74 11.72
CA GLN A 200 -13.86 -12.20 11.67
C GLN A 200 -12.57 -12.81 12.23
N LYS A 201 -11.51 -11.99 12.39
CA LYS A 201 -10.20 -12.42 12.89
C LYS A 201 -9.59 -13.59 12.09
N THR A 202 -9.89 -13.66 10.80
CA THR A 202 -9.40 -14.72 9.91
C THR A 202 -9.25 -14.22 8.47
N GLY A 203 -8.32 -14.79 7.71
CA GLY A 203 -8.07 -14.42 6.33
C GLY A 203 -6.89 -15.15 5.69
N ILE A 204 -6.61 -14.81 4.43
CA ILE A 204 -5.44 -15.29 3.65
C ILE A 204 -4.37 -14.20 3.58
N CYS A 205 -3.19 -14.49 3.00
CA CYS A 205 -2.07 -13.53 2.99
C CYS A 205 -2.43 -12.12 2.49
N PHE A 206 -3.32 -12.05 1.49
CA PHE A 206 -3.83 -10.79 0.96
C PHE A 206 -4.67 -10.00 1.99
N ASP A 207 -5.46 -10.68 2.82
CA ASP A 207 -6.26 -10.06 3.88
C ASP A 207 -5.38 -9.48 4.99
N TYR A 208 -4.34 -10.23 5.40
CA TYR A 208 -3.36 -9.77 6.39
C TYR A 208 -2.63 -8.51 5.89
N ALA A 209 -2.13 -8.54 4.65
CA ALA A 209 -1.42 -7.42 4.06
C ALA A 209 -2.34 -6.20 3.88
N ALA A 210 -3.58 -6.38 3.42
CA ALA A 210 -4.56 -5.29 3.26
C ALA A 210 -4.98 -4.67 4.60
N LEU A 211 -5.23 -5.48 5.63
CA LEU A 211 -5.60 -4.98 6.96
C LEU A 211 -4.47 -4.16 7.59
N MET A 212 -3.24 -4.69 7.58
CA MET A 212 -2.06 -3.99 8.09
C MET A 212 -1.80 -2.69 7.30
N THR A 213 -1.89 -2.74 5.96
CA THR A 213 -1.70 -1.56 5.12
C THR A 213 -2.75 -0.48 5.39
N ALA A 214 -4.03 -0.85 5.55
CA ALA A 214 -5.10 0.09 5.87
C ALA A 214 -4.90 0.77 7.23
N MET A 215 -4.50 0.00 8.26
CA MET A 215 -4.18 0.55 9.58
C MET A 215 -3.03 1.57 9.48
N LEU A 216 -1.92 1.24 8.82
CA LEU A 216 -0.75 2.12 8.72
C LEU A 216 -1.01 3.37 7.86
N ARG A 217 -1.62 3.21 6.68
CA ARG A 217 -1.99 4.35 5.82
C ARG A 217 -2.93 5.33 6.52
N SER A 218 -3.82 4.84 7.39
CA SER A 218 -4.72 5.70 8.18
C SER A 218 -4.00 6.56 9.23
N GLN A 219 -2.73 6.28 9.53
CA GLN A 219 -1.88 7.05 10.43
C GLN A 219 -0.82 7.85 9.65
N ASP A 220 -1.04 8.09 8.35
CA ASP A 220 -0.10 8.73 7.43
C ASP A 220 1.28 8.02 7.30
N ILE A 221 1.33 6.70 7.53
CA ILE A 221 2.55 5.90 7.36
C ILE A 221 2.53 5.23 5.97
N PRO A 222 3.42 5.62 5.03
CA PRO A 222 3.37 5.10 3.67
C PRO A 222 3.63 3.61 3.66
N THR A 223 2.69 2.84 3.13
CA THR A 223 2.77 1.37 3.17
C THR A 223 2.35 0.81 1.83
N LYS A 224 3.24 0.06 1.19
CA LYS A 224 2.99 -0.73 -0.01
C LYS A 224 2.35 -2.05 0.37
N LEU A 225 1.28 -2.44 -0.32
CA LEU A 225 0.84 -3.82 -0.38
C LEU A 225 1.54 -4.47 -1.58
N VAL A 226 2.41 -5.44 -1.32
CA VAL A 226 3.16 -6.13 -2.38
C VAL A 226 2.56 -7.50 -2.63
N ILE A 227 2.39 -7.84 -3.90
CA ILE A 227 1.97 -9.16 -4.37
C ILE A 227 3.06 -9.72 -5.27
N GLY A 228 3.39 -11.00 -5.08
CA GLY A 228 4.48 -11.65 -5.78
C GLY A 228 4.54 -13.13 -5.49
N TYR A 229 5.76 -13.65 -5.34
CA TYR A 229 6.00 -15.03 -4.96
C TYR A 229 6.89 -15.10 -3.71
N SER A 230 6.62 -16.05 -2.83
CA SER A 230 7.51 -16.43 -1.73
C SER A 230 7.69 -17.96 -1.74
N GLY A 231 8.94 -18.43 -1.79
CA GLY A 231 9.24 -19.86 -1.96
C GLY A 231 8.67 -20.49 -3.23
N GLY A 232 8.37 -19.68 -4.25
CA GLY A 232 7.69 -20.10 -5.49
C GLY A 232 6.15 -20.12 -5.42
N LEU A 233 5.55 -19.92 -4.25
CA LEU A 233 4.10 -19.82 -4.07
C LEU A 233 3.63 -18.36 -4.22
N TYR A 234 2.45 -18.15 -4.81
CA TYR A 234 1.89 -16.79 -4.94
C TYR A 234 1.50 -16.23 -3.58
N HIS A 235 1.96 -15.02 -3.27
CA HIS A 235 1.91 -14.49 -1.91
C HIS A 235 1.77 -12.98 -1.85
N ALA A 236 1.38 -12.46 -0.68
CA ALA A 236 1.22 -11.03 -0.42
C ALA A 236 1.80 -10.64 0.95
N TRP A 237 2.48 -9.50 0.98
CA TRP A 237 3.16 -8.94 2.16
C TRP A 237 3.13 -7.40 2.13
N VAL A 238 3.79 -6.74 3.08
CA VAL A 238 3.80 -5.27 3.18
C VAL A 238 5.23 -4.73 3.19
N ASN A 239 5.42 -3.53 2.62
CA ASN A 239 6.66 -2.77 2.74
C ASN A 239 6.30 -1.38 3.26
N VAL A 240 6.90 -0.95 4.37
CA VAL A 240 6.59 0.32 5.03
C VAL A 240 7.66 1.36 4.69
N TYR A 241 7.34 2.66 4.71
CA TYR A 241 8.35 3.72 4.70
C TYR A 241 8.44 4.36 6.09
N ILE A 242 9.66 4.59 6.56
CA ILE A 242 9.93 5.31 7.80
C ILE A 242 10.99 6.38 7.52
N ASP A 243 10.71 7.62 7.92
CA ASP A 243 11.64 8.75 7.77
C ASP A 243 13.00 8.42 8.38
N ASN A 244 14.08 8.84 7.69
CA ASN A 244 15.47 8.55 8.03
C ASN A 244 15.90 7.07 7.99
N ILE A 245 14.99 6.12 7.73
CA ILE A 245 15.29 4.70 7.49
C ILE A 245 15.09 4.34 6.00
N GLY A 246 14.06 4.89 5.37
CA GLY A 246 13.67 4.58 4.00
C GLY A 246 12.62 3.47 3.92
N TRP A 247 12.60 2.74 2.79
CA TRP A 247 11.68 1.62 2.60
C TRP A 247 12.16 0.38 3.37
N VAL A 248 11.31 -0.03 4.29
CA VAL A 248 11.26 -1.33 4.94
C VAL A 248 10.79 -2.36 3.90
N ASP A 249 11.67 -2.74 2.97
CA ASP A 249 11.34 -3.62 1.84
C ASP A 249 12.12 -4.93 1.80
N ASN A 250 13.24 -5.00 2.51
CA ASN A 250 13.97 -6.21 2.82
C ASN A 250 13.93 -6.54 4.34
N PHE A 251 13.22 -5.70 5.15
CA PHE A 251 13.42 -5.53 6.62
C PHE A 251 12.13 -5.50 7.50
N ILE A 252 12.29 -5.65 8.84
CA ILE A 252 11.35 -5.69 10.02
C ILE A 252 10.62 -7.01 10.49
N TYR A 253 11.30 -7.94 11.20
CA TYR A 253 11.10 -8.23 12.64
C TYR A 253 12.01 -7.29 13.43
N PHE A 254 11.57 -6.84 14.62
CA PHE A 254 12.31 -5.94 15.48
C PHE A 254 12.76 -6.66 16.76
N ASP A 255 14.08 -6.74 16.99
CA ASP A 255 14.68 -7.28 18.23
C ASP A 255 15.01 -6.19 19.27
N GLY A 256 14.61 -4.93 19.01
CA GLY A 256 15.00 -3.75 19.77
C GLY A 256 16.14 -2.94 19.15
N HIS A 257 16.87 -3.48 18.17
CA HIS A 257 18.08 -2.87 17.60
C HIS A 257 18.16 -2.94 16.07
N ASN A 258 17.68 -4.04 15.46
CA ASN A 258 17.74 -4.30 14.02
C ASN A 258 16.37 -4.71 13.46
N TRP A 259 16.28 -4.72 12.13
CA TRP A 259 15.04 -4.79 11.38
C TRP A 259 15.18 -5.89 10.26
N SER A 260 14.38 -6.99 10.24
CA SER A 260 14.43 -8.11 9.22
C SER A 260 13.09 -8.72 8.65
N LEU A 261 12.70 -8.36 7.40
CA LEU A 261 11.44 -8.45 6.59
C LEU A 261 10.01 -8.47 7.25
N MET A 262 9.02 -7.78 6.65
CA MET A 262 7.59 -7.77 7.10
C MET A 262 6.64 -8.72 6.33
N ASP A 263 6.44 -9.92 6.87
CA ASP A 263 5.37 -10.83 6.41
C ASP A 263 4.41 -11.17 7.58
N PRO A 264 3.26 -10.47 7.71
CA PRO A 264 2.33 -10.73 8.80
C PRO A 264 1.66 -12.11 8.70
N THR A 265 1.67 -12.74 7.52
CA THR A 265 1.04 -14.06 7.30
C THR A 265 1.92 -15.17 7.85
N PHE A 266 3.19 -15.21 7.43
CA PHE A 266 4.13 -16.23 7.88
C PHE A 266 4.52 -16.03 9.34
N ALA A 267 4.63 -14.78 9.82
CA ALA A 267 4.89 -14.52 11.24
C ALA A 267 3.78 -15.08 12.14
N SER A 268 2.52 -14.92 11.73
CA SER A 268 1.34 -15.46 12.42
C SER A 268 1.27 -17.00 12.34
N SER A 269 1.19 -17.55 11.12
CA SER A 269 0.99 -18.99 10.89
C SER A 269 2.20 -19.84 11.29
N GLY A 270 3.40 -19.27 11.29
CA GLY A 270 4.65 -19.90 11.75
C GLY A 270 4.99 -19.70 13.22
N GLY A 271 4.08 -19.08 14.00
CA GLY A 271 4.21 -18.91 15.45
C GLY A 271 5.44 -18.11 15.89
N GLN A 272 5.88 -17.14 15.08
CA GLN A 272 7.08 -16.31 15.31
C GLN A 272 8.38 -17.09 15.58
N SER A 273 8.45 -18.37 15.21
CA SER A 273 9.62 -19.23 15.45
C SER A 273 10.88 -18.70 14.76
N GLU A 274 12.06 -18.98 15.32
CA GLU A 274 13.35 -18.48 14.82
C GLU A 274 13.59 -18.84 13.34
N SER A 275 13.24 -20.07 12.93
CA SER A 275 13.32 -20.50 11.53
C SER A 275 12.40 -19.70 10.59
N ILE A 276 11.21 -19.31 11.07
CA ILE A 276 10.27 -18.47 10.31
C ILE A 276 10.76 -17.02 10.26
N ARG A 277 11.33 -16.49 11.34
CA ARG A 277 11.97 -15.17 11.35
C ARG A 277 13.17 -15.11 10.37
N GLN A 278 13.97 -16.16 10.31
CA GLN A 278 15.06 -16.30 9.32
C GLN A 278 14.54 -16.46 7.89
N TYR A 279 13.45 -17.20 7.68
CA TYR A 279 12.81 -17.34 6.37
C TYR A 279 12.27 -16.00 5.86
N ILE A 280 11.56 -15.28 6.72
CA ILE A 280 11.03 -13.95 6.42
C ILE A 280 12.18 -12.98 6.14
N GLY A 281 13.15 -12.86 7.05
CA GLY A 281 14.30 -11.96 6.91
C GLY A 281 15.24 -12.25 5.73
N ASN A 282 15.10 -13.38 5.04
CA ASN A 282 15.85 -13.67 3.83
C ASN A 282 15.08 -13.24 2.57
N GLY A 283 15.36 -12.01 2.09
CA GLY A 283 14.75 -11.44 0.89
C GLY A 283 14.89 -12.29 -0.39
N SER A 284 15.87 -13.20 -0.48
CA SER A 284 16.00 -14.11 -1.64
C SER A 284 14.87 -15.14 -1.75
N ASN A 285 14.08 -15.33 -0.68
CA ASN A 285 12.86 -16.13 -0.73
C ASN A 285 11.72 -15.44 -1.49
N TYR A 286 11.78 -14.10 -1.66
CA TYR A 286 10.69 -13.28 -2.17
C TYR A 286 11.00 -12.72 -3.57
N GLN A 287 9.97 -12.66 -4.42
CA GLN A 287 10.02 -12.04 -5.73
C GLN A 287 8.78 -11.17 -5.93
N ALA A 288 8.92 -9.86 -5.81
CA ALA A 288 7.85 -8.91 -6.05
C ALA A 288 7.38 -8.95 -7.52
N LYS A 289 6.07 -8.83 -7.73
CA LYS A 289 5.45 -8.78 -9.07
C LYS A 289 4.63 -7.51 -9.28
N TYR A 290 3.91 -7.08 -8.24
CA TYR A 290 3.06 -5.89 -8.22
C TYR A 290 3.13 -5.20 -6.86
N THR A 291 3.02 -3.87 -6.88
CA THR A 291 3.01 -3.01 -5.68
C THR A 291 1.77 -2.10 -5.76
N TYR A 292 1.04 -1.99 -4.64
CA TYR A 292 -0.25 -1.27 -4.51
C TYR A 292 -0.34 -0.43 -3.23
#